data_AF-A0A7W2X6F4-F1
#
_entry.id   AF-A0A7W2X6F4-F1
#
_cell.length_a   1.000
_cell.length_b   1.000
_cell.length_c   1.000
_cell.angle_alpha   90.00
_cell.angle_beta   90.00
_cell.angle_gamma   90.00
#
_symmetry.space_group_name_H-M   'P 1'
#
loop_
_entity.id
_entity.type
_entity.pdbx_description
1 polymer ?
#
loop_
_entity_poly.entity_id
_entity_poly.type
_entity_poly.pdbx_seq_one_letter_code
_entity_poly.pdbx_strand_id
1 'polypeptide(L)' 'MSEGIAEPKNPEAADYKIYARLDGGESLESIIANPPTTKFGKLTSESNIRQEYGFWLRWRKENPKP' A
#
# COMPACT_ATOMS: atom_id res chain seq x y z
N MET A 1 -2.46 -8.02 -5.46
CA MET A 1 -1.67 -7.68 -4.27
C MET A 1 -0.24 -7.89 -4.68
N SER A 2 0.64 -6.94 -4.37
CA SER A 2 2.02 -6.94 -4.81
C SER A 2 2.74 -8.16 -4.24
N GLU A 3 3.77 -8.66 -4.91
CA GLU A 3 4.66 -9.66 -4.32
C GLU A 3 5.66 -9.02 -3.33
N GLY A 4 5.61 -7.69 -3.16
CA GLY A 4 6.52 -6.94 -2.28
C GLY A 4 7.96 -6.88 -2.78
N ILE A 5 8.20 -7.31 -4.02
CA ILE A 5 9.51 -7.31 -4.69
C ILE A 5 9.78 -5.95 -5.36
N ALA A 6 8.72 -5.22 -5.73
CA ALA A 6 8.81 -3.95 -6.43
C ALA A 6 7.68 -2.99 -6.02
N GLU A 7 7.92 -1.70 -6.27
CA GLU A 7 6.88 -0.67 -6.14
C GLU A 7 5.73 -0.95 -7.12
N PRO A 8 4.47 -0.92 -6.64
CA PRO A 8 3.31 -1.02 -7.53
C PRO A 8 3.32 0.11 -8.56
N LYS A 9 3.00 -0.20 -9.82
CA LYS A 9 3.00 0.78 -10.91
C LYS A 9 1.61 1.17 -11.39
N ASN A 10 0.58 0.44 -10.99
CA ASN A 10 -0.79 0.66 -11.45
C ASN A 10 -1.54 1.60 -10.48
N PRO A 11 -1.87 2.84 -10.86
CA PRO A 11 -2.53 3.81 -9.99
C PRO A 11 -3.91 3.38 -9.48
N GLU A 12 -4.59 2.51 -10.21
CA GLU A 12 -5.92 2.02 -9.84
C GLU A 12 -5.88 0.87 -8.83
N ALA A 13 -4.72 0.23 -8.67
CA ALA A 13 -4.56 -0.91 -7.79
C ALA A 13 -4.50 -0.48 -6.30
N ALA A 14 -4.98 -1.36 -5.42
CA ALA A 14 -5.08 -1.06 -4.00
C ALA A 14 -3.69 -0.88 -3.35
N ASP A 15 -2.74 -1.74 -3.71
CA ASP A 15 -1.34 -1.70 -3.28
C ASP A 15 -0.68 -0.36 -3.64
N TYR A 16 -0.86 0.12 -4.87
CA TYR A 16 -0.38 1.45 -5.28
C TYR A 16 -0.93 2.56 -4.38
N LYS A 17 -2.26 2.56 -4.16
CA LYS A 17 -2.91 3.58 -3.32
C LYS A 17 -2.43 3.52 -1.88
N ILE A 18 -2.18 2.32 -1.34
CA ILE A 18 -1.59 2.13 -0.01
C ILE A 18 -0.19 2.74 0.04
N TYR A 19 0.68 2.38 -0.91
CA TYR A 19 2.06 2.89 -0.98
C TYR A 19 2.09 4.42 -1.11
N ALA A 20 1.25 5.00 -1.96
CA ALA A 20 1.16 6.44 -2.15
C ALA A 20 0.75 7.19 -0.87
N ARG A 21 -0.19 6.62 -0.09
CA ARG A 21 -0.63 7.19 1.18
C ARG A 21 0.45 7.09 2.26
N LEU A 22 1.11 5.94 2.37
CA LEU A 22 2.25 5.75 3.28
C LEU A 22 3.41 6.71 2.96
N ASP A 23 3.71 6.89 1.68
CA ASP A 23 4.70 7.87 1.23
C ASP A 23 4.31 9.32 1.49
N GLY A 24 3.00 9.60 1.54
CA GLY A 24 2.44 10.88 1.98
C GLY A 24 2.49 11.11 3.50
N GLY A 25 3.06 10.17 4.26
CA GLY A 25 3.19 10.24 5.72
C GLY A 25 1.95 9.80 6.49
N GLU A 26 0.98 9.18 5.82
CA GLU A 26 -0.21 8.66 6.49
C GLU A 26 0.10 7.36 7.26
N SER A 27 -0.54 7.17 8.42
CA SER A 27 -0.31 5.99 9.25
C SER A 27 -1.08 4.76 8.77
N LEU A 28 -0.59 3.57 9.10
CA LEU A 28 -1.25 2.31 8.80
C LEU A 28 -2.68 2.27 9.36
N GLU A 29 -2.87 2.74 10.59
CA GLU A 29 -4.17 2.80 11.27
C GLU A 29 -5.16 3.69 10.51
N SER A 30 -4.70 4.81 9.98
CA SER A 30 -5.53 5.71 9.15
C SER A 30 -5.97 5.04 7.84
N ILE A 31 -5.05 4.30 7.21
CA ILE A 31 -5.35 3.55 5.98
C ILE A 31 -6.32 2.39 6.26
N ILE A 32 -6.21 1.72 7.40
CA ILE A 32 -7.15 0.67 7.83
C ILE A 32 -8.53 1.26 8.15
N ALA A 33 -8.58 2.42 8.80
CA ALA A 33 -9.84 3.10 9.13
C ALA A 33 -10.57 3.62 7.88
N ASN A 34 -9.82 3.99 6.84
CA ASN A 34 -10.36 4.39 5.54
C ASN A 34 -9.71 3.59 4.40
N PRO A 35 -10.07 2.31 4.19
CA PRO A 35 -9.43 1.44 3.20
C PRO A 35 -9.54 1.96 1.76
N PRO A 36 -8.46 1.88 0.95
CA PRO A 36 -8.58 2.13 -0.48
C PRO A 36 -9.39 1.03 -1.17
N THR A 37 -9.96 1.36 -2.31
CA THR A 37 -10.64 0.39 -3.18
C THR A 37 -9.67 -0.31 -4.12
N THR A 38 -9.91 -1.60 -4.32
CA THR A 38 -9.33 -2.42 -5.38
C THR A 38 -9.73 -1.93 -6.76
N LYS A 39 -9.06 -2.40 -7.81
CA LYS A 39 -9.42 -2.10 -9.22
C LYS A 39 -10.85 -2.49 -9.62
N PHE A 40 -11.53 -3.29 -8.80
CA PHE A 40 -12.92 -3.72 -9.01
C PHE A 40 -13.91 -2.95 -8.14
N GLY A 41 -13.50 -1.84 -7.50
CA GLY A 41 -14.36 -1.01 -6.67
C GLY A 41 -14.68 -1.59 -5.27
N LYS A 42 -14.12 -2.75 -4.92
CA LYS A 42 -14.29 -3.34 -3.59
C LYS A 42 -13.28 -2.77 -2.61
N LEU A 43 -13.67 -2.56 -1.35
CA LEU A 43 -12.75 -2.16 -0.29
C LEU A 43 -11.67 -3.22 -0.08
N THR A 44 -10.44 -2.76 0.15
CA THR A 44 -9.31 -3.63 0.48
C THR A 44 -9.45 -4.12 1.91
N SER A 45 -9.26 -5.43 2.14
CA SER A 45 -9.35 -5.99 3.49
C SER A 45 -8.19 -5.52 4.37
N GLU A 46 -8.41 -5.45 5.68
CA GLU A 46 -7.37 -5.06 6.64
C GLU A 46 -6.12 -5.95 6.53
N SER A 47 -6.30 -7.27 6.41
CA SER A 47 -5.19 -8.23 6.26
C SER A 47 -4.31 -7.89 5.05
N ASN A 48 -4.94 -7.56 3.93
CA ASN A 48 -4.27 -7.13 2.71
C ASN A 48 -3.51 -5.81 2.92
N ILE A 49 -4.10 -4.85 3.62
CA ILE A 49 -3.44 -3.57 3.93
C ILE A 49 -2.20 -3.79 4.80
N ARG A 50 -2.32 -4.60 5.86
CA ARG A 50 -1.19 -4.92 6.75
C ARG A 50 -0.07 -5.65 6.00
N GLN A 51 -0.42 -6.54 5.08
CA GLN A 51 0.54 -7.23 4.23
C GLN A 51 1.30 -6.25 3.33
N GLU A 52 0.59 -5.38 2.61
CA GLU A 52 1.20 -4.36 1.74
C GLU A 52 2.05 -3.36 2.54
N TYR A 53 1.64 -3.00 3.75
CA TYR A 53 2.47 -2.19 4.64
C TYR A 53 3.80 -2.87 4.99
N GLY A 54 3.77 -4.18 5.28
CA GLY A 54 4.97 -4.96 5.51
C GLY A 54 5.89 -5.01 4.28
N PHE A 55 5.31 -5.13 3.08
CA PHE A 55 6.05 -5.05 1.82
C PHE A 55 6.63 -3.65 1.58
N TRP A 56 5.86 -2.60 1.85
CA TRP A 56 6.30 -1.21 1.71
C TRP A 56 7.51 -0.93 2.60
N LEU A 57 7.45 -1.29 3.88
CA LEU A 57 8.57 -1.12 4.81
C LEU A 57 9.85 -1.82 4.34
N ARG A 58 9.74 -3.07 3.87
CA ARG A 58 10.89 -3.83 3.36
C ARG A 58 11.47 -3.18 2.11
N TRP A 59 10.61 -2.86 1.15
CA TRP A 59 11.05 -2.29 -0.12
C TRP A 59 11.67 -0.89 0.06
N ARG A 60 11.09 -0.04 0.93
CA ARG A 60 11.60 1.31 1.23
C ARG A 60 12.92 1.32 1.98
N LYS A 61 13.20 0.27 2.74
CA LYS A 61 14.51 0.10 3.38
C LYS A 61 15.62 -0.07 2.33
N GLU A 62 15.32 -0.77 1.24
CA GLU A 62 16.26 -1.01 0.13
C GLU A 62 16.22 0.10 -0.92
N ASN A 63 15.10 0.83 -1.01
CA ASN A 63 14.85 1.90 -1.98
C ASN A 63 14.34 3.16 -1.25
N PRO A 64 15.22 3.87 -0.51
CA PRO A 64 14.83 5.12 0.13
C PRO A 64 14.48 6.15 -0.94
N LYS A 65 13.39 6.91 -0.75
CA LYS A 65 13.15 8.10 -1.59
C LYS A 65 14.20 9.17 -1.23
N PRO A 66 14.71 9.90 -2.23
CA PRO A 66 15.62 11.02 -2.01
C PRO A 66 14.97 12.16 -1.23
#